data_AF-A0A9E3DUF5-F1
#
_entry.id   AF-A0A9E3DUF5-F1
#
_cell.length_a   1.000
_cell.length_b   1.000
_cell.length_c   1.000
_cell.angle_alpha   90.00
_cell.angle_beta   90.00
_cell.angle_gamma   90.00
#
_symmetry.space_group_name_H-M   'P 1'
#
loop_
_entity.id
_entity.type
_entity.pdbx_description
1 polymer ?
#
loop_
_entity_poly.entity_id
_entity_poly.type
_entity_poly.pdbx_seq_one_letter_code
_entity_poly.pdbx_strand_id
1 'polypeptide(L)'
;MAMKRLHPIVTRTANADQPPVGAVLGSDHPLVQAIAQLAVVGKQSLAVAAALVGSVVARCEGDAWATAMTVSAGTVLLVLAAIAMTLAQRKRERALDLILEGHERIPVTAVQRERRRLLARRTRRRLARTFETVIEEGTTARMLPSGNASPLFDTAMVSSVQSEIRRVIAALPMACSHARGVARAERVLTDARSPLHGHDPEVLRQELCSVRALLAA
;
A
#
# COMPACT_ATOMS: atom_id res chain seq x y z
N MET A 1 29.70 -42.08 13.49
CA MET A 1 29.84 -41.64 12.09
C MET A 1 28.45 -41.67 11.46
N ALA A 2 27.69 -40.57 11.57
CA ALA A 2 26.28 -40.51 11.17
C ALA A 2 26.07 -39.40 10.14
N MET A 3 25.71 -39.81 8.91
CA MET A 3 25.39 -38.92 7.79
C MET A 3 24.10 -38.16 8.08
N LYS A 4 24.24 -36.85 8.31
CA LYS A 4 23.14 -35.88 8.45
C LYS A 4 22.56 -35.63 7.05
N ARG A 5 21.45 -36.31 6.73
CA ARG A 5 20.67 -36.05 5.52
C ARG A 5 20.07 -34.64 5.59
N LEU A 6 20.52 -33.75 4.72
CA LEU A 6 19.91 -32.46 4.47
C LEU A 6 18.58 -32.68 3.73
N HIS A 7 17.47 -32.31 4.38
CA HIS A 7 16.18 -32.18 3.71
C HIS A 7 16.24 -31.03 2.69
N PRO A 8 15.85 -31.25 1.43
CA PRO A 8 15.63 -30.15 0.51
C PRO A 8 14.42 -29.34 0.99
N ILE A 9 14.62 -28.05 1.21
CA ILE A 9 13.55 -27.08 1.45
C ILE A 9 12.76 -26.97 0.14
N VAL A 10 11.64 -27.70 0.08
CA VAL A 10 10.67 -27.64 -1.01
C VAL A 10 9.81 -26.38 -0.79
N THR A 11 10.23 -25.25 -1.35
CA THR A 11 9.35 -24.09 -1.59
C THR A 11 8.59 -24.33 -2.90
N ARG A 12 7.64 -25.26 -2.91
CA ARG A 12 6.85 -25.63 -4.10
C ARG A 12 5.36 -25.36 -3.92
N THR A 13 4.92 -24.30 -4.61
CA THR A 13 3.60 -24.08 -5.25
C THR A 13 2.34 -24.08 -4.38
N ALA A 14 2.04 -22.94 -3.75
CA ALA A 14 0.67 -22.55 -3.37
C ALA A 14 -0.06 -21.78 -4.51
N ASN A 15 0.40 -21.89 -5.76
CA ASN A 15 0.03 -21.00 -6.87
C ASN A 15 -0.44 -21.73 -8.14
N ALA A 16 -0.70 -23.04 -8.08
CA ALA A 16 -0.98 -23.86 -9.26
C ALA A 16 -2.45 -23.81 -9.73
N ASP A 17 -3.39 -23.45 -8.86
CA ASP A 17 -4.84 -23.51 -9.16
C ASP A 17 -5.47 -22.15 -9.51
N GLN A 18 -4.69 -21.07 -9.61
CA GLN A 18 -5.24 -19.78 -10.01
C GLN A 18 -5.07 -19.57 -11.52
N PRO A 19 -6.16 -19.27 -12.25
CA PRO A 19 -6.05 -18.92 -13.65
C PRO A 19 -5.07 -17.75 -13.78
N PRO A 20 -4.16 -17.80 -14.77
CA PRO A 20 -3.17 -16.74 -14.96
C PRO A 20 -3.90 -15.40 -15.05
N VAL A 21 -3.39 -14.38 -14.36
CA VAL A 21 -4.04 -13.05 -14.26
C VAL A 21 -4.40 -12.48 -15.64
N GLY A 22 -3.57 -12.77 -16.66
CA GLY A 22 -3.83 -12.38 -18.04
C GLY A 22 -5.03 -13.07 -18.71
N ALA A 23 -5.45 -14.25 -18.26
CA ALA A 23 -6.67 -14.90 -18.76
C ALA A 23 -7.95 -14.26 -18.23
N VAL A 24 -7.88 -13.58 -17.07
CA VAL A 24 -9.05 -12.96 -16.43
C VAL A 24 -9.17 -11.47 -16.78
N LEU A 25 -8.05 -10.76 -16.87
CA LEU A 25 -8.02 -9.30 -17.10
C LEU A 25 -7.58 -8.91 -18.52
N GLY A 26 -7.10 -9.86 -19.33
CA GLY A 26 -6.42 -9.61 -20.60
C GLY A 26 -4.91 -9.40 -20.41
N SER A 27 -4.13 -9.83 -21.40
CA SER A 27 -2.65 -9.72 -21.41
C SER A 27 -2.15 -8.28 -21.38
N ASP A 28 -2.91 -7.35 -21.97
CA ASP A 28 -2.55 -5.94 -22.05
C ASP A 28 -2.95 -5.14 -20.81
N HIS A 29 -3.59 -5.77 -19.82
CA HIS A 29 -4.03 -5.07 -18.63
C HIS A 29 -2.83 -4.54 -17.84
N PRO A 30 -2.83 -3.25 -17.41
CA PRO A 30 -1.68 -2.63 -16.74
C PRO A 30 -1.25 -3.35 -15.45
N LEU A 31 -2.18 -4.06 -14.79
CA LEU A 31 -1.87 -4.90 -13.63
C LEU A 31 -0.98 -6.10 -14.01
N VAL A 32 -1.21 -6.72 -15.17
CA VAL A 32 -0.41 -7.86 -15.65
C VAL A 32 1.01 -7.40 -15.97
N GLN A 33 1.13 -6.28 -16.67
CA GLN A 33 2.44 -5.67 -16.98
C GLN A 33 3.20 -5.30 -15.70
N ALA A 34 2.54 -4.68 -14.72
CA ALA A 34 3.17 -4.34 -13.45
C ALA A 34 3.68 -5.58 -12.69
N ILE A 35 2.90 -6.67 -12.68
CA ILE A 35 3.33 -7.94 -12.06
C ILE A 35 4.54 -8.53 -12.78
N ALA A 36 4.55 -8.53 -14.11
CA ALA A 36 5.66 -9.02 -14.91
C ALA A 36 6.94 -8.21 -14.66
N GLN A 37 6.85 -6.88 -14.67
CA GLN A 37 7.97 -5.98 -14.37
C GLN A 37 8.54 -6.23 -12.97
N LEU A 38 7.67 -6.42 -11.96
CA LEU A 38 8.10 -6.68 -10.59
C LEU A 38 8.85 -8.01 -10.45
N ALA A 39 8.44 -9.04 -11.21
CA ALA A 39 9.14 -10.32 -11.25
C ALA A 39 10.54 -10.19 -11.88
N VAL A 40 10.70 -9.35 -12.92
CA VAL A 40 12.00 -9.07 -13.52
C VAL A 40 12.90 -8.30 -12.55
N VAL A 41 12.39 -7.22 -11.94
CA VAL A 41 13.13 -6.43 -10.95
C VAL A 41 13.55 -7.29 -9.75
N GLY A 42 12.69 -8.19 -9.29
CA GLY A 42 13.00 -9.12 -8.20
C GLY A 42 14.14 -10.09 -8.54
N LYS A 43 14.23 -10.56 -9.79
CA LYS A 43 15.36 -11.39 -10.24
C LYS A 43 16.64 -10.59 -10.33
N GLN A 44 16.58 -9.36 -10.84
CA GLN A 44 17.74 -8.48 -10.95
C GLN A 44 18.26 -8.06 -9.57
N SER A 45 17.38 -7.75 -8.62
CA SER A 45 17.79 -7.38 -7.26
C SER A 45 18.44 -8.53 -6.51
N LEU A 46 18.02 -9.78 -6.74
CA LEU A 46 18.68 -10.97 -6.19
C LEU A 46 20.12 -11.10 -6.70
N ALA A 47 20.34 -10.90 -8.01
CA ALA A 47 21.67 -10.93 -8.60
C ALA A 47 22.57 -9.82 -8.03
N VAL A 48 22.04 -8.60 -7.90
CA VAL A 48 22.77 -7.47 -7.29
C VAL A 48 23.06 -7.72 -5.81
N ALA A 49 22.11 -8.29 -5.05
CA ALA A 49 22.33 -8.65 -3.65
C ALA A 49 23.41 -9.73 -3.50
N ALA A 50 23.43 -10.73 -4.37
CA ALA A 50 24.48 -11.75 -4.38
C ALA A 50 25.87 -11.14 -4.70
N ALA A 51 25.93 -10.22 -5.66
CA ALA A 51 27.16 -9.48 -5.97
C ALA A 51 27.63 -8.62 -4.79
N LEU A 52 26.71 -7.96 -4.07
CA LEU A 52 27.01 -7.21 -2.85
C LEU A 52 27.56 -8.11 -1.74
N VAL A 53 26.95 -9.27 -1.50
CA VAL A 53 27.46 -10.24 -0.51
C VAL A 53 28.87 -10.70 -0.90
N GLY A 54 29.11 -11.02 -2.18
CA GLY A 54 30.45 -11.37 -2.67
C GLY A 54 31.47 -10.24 -2.47
N SER A 55 31.07 -8.99 -2.75
CA SER A 55 31.94 -7.82 -2.56
C SER A 55 32.24 -7.52 -1.09
N VAL A 56 31.29 -7.79 -0.17
CA VAL A 56 31.52 -7.65 1.28
C VAL A 56 32.47 -8.72 1.79
N VAL A 57 32.36 -9.96 1.31
CA VAL A 57 33.28 -11.05 1.64
C VAL A 57 34.69 -10.73 1.15
N ALA A 58 34.85 -10.24 -0.09
CA ALA A 58 36.16 -9.80 -0.62
C ALA A 58 36.75 -8.62 0.17
N ARG A 59 35.91 -7.77 0.78
CA ARG A 59 36.35 -6.64 1.61
C ARG A 59 37.05 -7.10 2.90
N CYS A 60 36.75 -8.29 3.39
CA CYS A 60 37.44 -8.87 4.55
C CYS A 60 38.91 -9.23 4.24
N GLU A 61 39.32 -9.26 2.97
CA GLU A 61 40.69 -9.56 2.53
C GLU A 61 41.60 -8.31 2.42
N GLY A 62 41.06 -7.10 2.59
CA GLY A 62 41.85 -5.87 2.81
C GLY A 62 42.14 -5.00 1.59
N ASP A 63 41.55 -5.28 0.42
CA ASP A 63 41.82 -4.50 -0.80
C ASP A 63 41.09 -3.14 -0.86
N ALA A 64 41.87 -2.06 -1.05
CA ALA A 64 41.37 -0.69 -1.08
C ALA A 64 40.34 -0.41 -2.21
N TRP A 65 40.39 -1.19 -3.31
CA TRP A 65 39.51 -1.03 -4.47
C TRP A 65 38.08 -1.52 -4.19
N ALA A 66 37.90 -2.33 -3.15
CA ALA A 66 36.60 -2.86 -2.75
C ALA A 66 35.65 -1.77 -2.20
N THR A 67 36.19 -0.63 -1.78
CA THR A 67 35.41 0.50 -1.27
C THR A 67 34.52 1.12 -2.33
N ALA A 68 35.07 1.42 -3.52
CA ALA A 68 34.34 2.00 -4.66
C ALA A 68 33.28 1.04 -5.23
N MET A 69 33.59 -0.27 -5.26
CA MET A 69 32.63 -1.30 -5.70
C MET A 69 31.44 -1.42 -4.74
N THR A 70 31.67 -1.30 -3.43
CA THR A 70 30.57 -1.34 -2.45
C THR A 70 29.63 -0.13 -2.58
N VAL A 71 30.17 1.08 -2.79
CA VAL A 71 29.36 2.31 -2.94
C VAL A 71 28.50 2.26 -4.20
N SER A 72 29.07 1.85 -5.33
CA SER A 72 28.33 1.73 -6.59
C SER A 72 27.24 0.65 -6.49
N ALA A 73 27.56 -0.53 -5.96
CA ALA A 73 26.58 -1.59 -5.78
C ALA A 73 25.48 -1.23 -4.77
N GLY A 74 25.82 -0.53 -3.69
CA GLY A 74 24.84 0.02 -2.73
C GLY A 74 23.88 1.02 -3.37
N THR A 75 24.41 1.91 -4.22
CA THR A 75 23.59 2.87 -4.98
C THR A 75 22.62 2.15 -5.92
N VAL A 76 23.09 1.15 -6.67
CA VAL A 76 22.24 0.35 -7.58
C VAL A 76 21.15 -0.37 -6.80
N LEU A 77 21.47 -0.96 -5.64
CA LEU A 77 20.48 -1.63 -4.79
C LEU A 77 19.41 -0.65 -4.28
N LEU A 78 19.79 0.56 -3.89
CA LEU A 78 18.85 1.60 -3.45
C LEU A 78 17.89 2.00 -4.58
N VAL A 79 18.41 2.20 -5.80
CA VAL A 79 17.59 2.49 -6.99
C VAL A 79 16.63 1.35 -7.29
N LEU A 80 17.09 0.10 -7.27
CA LEU A 80 16.22 -1.08 -7.49
C LEU A 80 15.16 -1.22 -6.40
N ALA A 81 15.49 -0.93 -5.14
CA ALA A 81 14.54 -0.94 -4.04
C ALA A 81 13.45 0.14 -4.24
N ALA A 82 13.82 1.35 -4.66
CA ALA A 82 12.88 2.41 -4.98
C ALA A 82 11.94 2.01 -6.13
N ILE A 83 12.48 1.44 -7.22
CA ILE A 83 11.67 0.94 -8.35
C ILE A 83 10.71 -0.17 -7.88
N ALA A 84 11.20 -1.14 -7.11
CA ALA A 84 10.36 -2.22 -6.57
C ALA A 84 9.23 -1.67 -5.69
N MET A 85 9.52 -0.67 -4.85
CA MET A 85 8.52 -0.02 -3.99
C MET A 85 7.45 0.70 -4.82
N THR A 86 7.84 1.47 -5.85
CA THR A 86 6.87 2.16 -6.72
C THR A 86 5.98 1.18 -7.49
N LEU A 87 6.54 0.08 -8.01
CA LEU A 87 5.76 -0.94 -8.69
C LEU A 87 4.80 -1.68 -7.74
N ALA A 88 5.26 -1.95 -6.51
CA ALA A 88 4.41 -2.56 -5.48
C ALA A 88 3.25 -1.64 -5.08
N GLN A 89 3.52 -0.33 -4.99
CA GLN A 89 2.51 0.68 -4.73
C GLN A 89 1.49 0.76 -5.88
N ARG A 90 1.94 0.83 -7.14
CA ARG A 90 1.04 0.81 -8.32
C ARG A 90 0.17 -0.43 -8.37
N LYS A 91 0.75 -1.61 -8.08
CA LYS A 91 0.00 -2.87 -8.00
C LYS A 91 -1.12 -2.80 -6.95
N ARG A 92 -0.81 -2.23 -5.78
CA ARG A 92 -1.78 -2.02 -4.70
C ARG A 92 -2.87 -1.04 -5.11
N GLU A 93 -2.51 0.11 -5.68
CA GLU A 93 -3.45 1.12 -6.18
C GLU A 93 -4.42 0.52 -7.20
N ARG A 94 -3.90 -0.24 -8.19
CA ARG A 94 -4.74 -0.90 -9.19
C ARG A 94 -5.67 -1.96 -8.62
N ALA A 95 -5.20 -2.72 -7.62
CA ALA A 95 -6.06 -3.68 -6.93
C ALA A 95 -7.16 -2.98 -6.11
N LEU A 96 -6.86 -1.82 -5.50
CA LEU A 96 -7.85 -0.99 -4.82
C LEU A 96 -8.85 -0.39 -5.81
N ASP A 97 -8.42 0.08 -6.97
CA ASP A 97 -9.31 0.59 -8.03
C ASP A 97 -10.32 -0.48 -8.46
N LEU A 98 -9.87 -1.72 -8.70
CA LEU A 98 -10.76 -2.83 -9.03
C LEU A 98 -11.79 -3.08 -7.91
N ILE A 99 -11.38 -3.03 -6.64
CA ILE A 99 -12.31 -3.18 -5.50
C ILE A 99 -13.33 -2.02 -5.49
N LEU A 100 -12.90 -0.79 -5.79
CA LEU A 100 -13.76 0.39 -5.86
C LEU A 100 -14.75 0.34 -7.02
N GLU A 101 -14.38 -0.26 -8.14
CA GLU A 101 -15.26 -0.52 -9.28
C GLU A 101 -16.29 -1.63 -9.01
N GLY A 102 -16.17 -2.34 -7.88
CA GLY A 102 -17.06 -3.44 -7.50
C GLY A 102 -16.54 -4.83 -7.87
N HIS A 103 -15.34 -4.92 -8.43
CA HIS A 103 -14.70 -6.15 -8.86
C HIS A 103 -13.96 -6.91 -7.73
N GLU A 104 -14.43 -6.80 -6.48
CA GLU A 104 -13.74 -7.37 -5.31
C GLU A 104 -13.74 -8.91 -5.26
N ARG A 105 -14.58 -9.58 -6.05
CA ARG A 105 -14.71 -11.05 -6.12
C ARG A 105 -13.85 -11.69 -7.22
N ILE A 106 -13.14 -10.90 -8.03
CA ILE A 106 -12.29 -11.44 -9.08
C ILE A 106 -11.19 -12.34 -8.46
N PRO A 107 -10.92 -13.54 -9.00
CA PRO A 107 -9.95 -14.50 -8.45
C PRO A 107 -8.49 -14.11 -8.74
N VAL A 108 -8.16 -12.82 -8.66
CA VAL A 108 -6.78 -12.31 -8.80
C VAL A 108 -6.15 -12.20 -7.42
N THR A 109 -4.99 -12.85 -7.22
CA THR A 109 -4.26 -12.88 -5.93
C THR A 109 -4.09 -11.51 -5.29
N ALA A 110 -3.73 -10.50 -6.09
CA ALA A 110 -3.53 -9.14 -5.62
C ALA A 110 -4.83 -8.57 -5.03
N VAL A 111 -5.95 -8.69 -5.76
CA VAL A 111 -7.27 -8.23 -5.31
C VAL A 111 -7.72 -8.98 -4.06
N GLN A 112 -7.56 -10.31 -4.02
CA GLN A 112 -7.96 -11.11 -2.85
C GLN A 112 -7.11 -10.80 -1.61
N ARG A 113 -5.81 -10.55 -1.79
CA ARG A 113 -4.92 -10.12 -0.69
C ARG A 113 -5.34 -8.76 -0.15
N GLU A 114 -5.62 -7.81 -1.03
CA GLU A 114 -6.09 -6.46 -0.67
C GLU A 114 -7.45 -6.52 0.02
N ARG A 115 -8.40 -7.28 -0.51
CA ARG A 115 -9.70 -7.53 0.11
C ARG A 115 -9.56 -8.08 1.53
N ARG A 116 -8.74 -9.12 1.72
CA ARG A 116 -8.46 -9.68 3.06
C ARG A 116 -7.81 -8.65 3.98
N ARG A 117 -6.87 -7.84 3.48
CA ARG A 117 -6.26 -6.75 4.26
C ARG A 117 -7.31 -5.74 4.69
N LEU A 118 -8.15 -5.26 3.79
CA LEU A 118 -9.17 -4.26 4.07
C LEU A 118 -10.19 -4.74 5.11
N LEU A 119 -10.65 -5.98 4.99
CA LEU A 119 -11.61 -6.57 5.93
C LEU A 119 -10.99 -6.90 7.30
N ALA A 120 -9.66 -7.02 7.37
CA ALA A 120 -8.98 -7.31 8.63
C ALA A 120 -9.26 -6.24 9.69
N ARG A 121 -9.64 -6.68 10.90
CA ARG A 121 -9.96 -5.80 12.04
C ARG A 121 -8.85 -4.79 12.34
N ARG A 122 -7.59 -5.18 12.16
CA ARG A 122 -6.41 -4.30 12.34
C ARG A 122 -6.43 -3.13 11.37
N THR A 123 -6.74 -3.36 10.10
CA THR A 123 -6.78 -2.32 9.07
C THR A 123 -7.93 -1.34 9.33
N ARG A 124 -9.13 -1.85 9.62
CA ARG A 124 -10.30 -1.02 9.92
C ARG A 124 -10.08 -0.12 11.15
N ARG A 125 -9.47 -0.67 12.21
CA ARG A 125 -9.06 0.10 13.40
C ARG A 125 -7.98 1.14 13.09
N ARG A 126 -6.99 0.79 12.26
CA ARG A 126 -5.95 1.73 11.84
C ARG A 126 -6.55 2.90 11.08
N LEU A 127 -7.47 2.64 10.15
CA LEU A 127 -8.17 3.69 9.40
C LEU A 127 -9.00 4.60 10.31
N ALA A 128 -9.75 4.02 11.25
CA ALA A 128 -10.51 4.78 12.23
C ALA A 128 -9.59 5.73 13.03
N ARG A 129 -8.46 5.23 13.54
CA ARG A 129 -7.45 6.05 14.24
C ARG A 129 -6.86 7.14 13.36
N THR A 130 -6.59 6.86 12.08
CA THR A 130 -6.07 7.88 11.16
C THR A 130 -7.09 9.00 10.95
N PHE A 131 -8.39 8.69 10.85
CA PHE A 131 -9.43 9.73 10.82
C PHE A 131 -9.54 10.51 12.14
N GLU A 132 -9.38 9.85 13.29
CA GLU A 132 -9.33 10.52 14.61
C GLU A 132 -8.16 11.52 14.65
N THR A 133 -6.97 11.12 14.21
CA THR A 133 -5.80 12.00 14.11
C THR A 133 -6.06 13.21 13.20
N VAL A 134 -6.71 13.01 12.04
CA VAL A 134 -7.10 14.13 11.15
C VAL A 134 -8.01 15.13 11.88
N ILE A 135 -9.00 14.64 12.64
CA ILE A 135 -9.87 15.50 13.45
C ILE A 135 -9.07 16.25 14.52
N GLU A 136 -8.22 15.56 15.27
CA GLU A 136 -7.41 16.12 16.35
C GLU A 136 -6.49 17.24 15.82
N GLU A 137 -5.78 16.99 14.73
CA GLU A 137 -4.93 17.97 14.05
C GLU A 137 -5.73 19.18 13.56
N GLY A 138 -6.90 18.95 12.96
CA GLY A 138 -7.81 20.01 12.51
C GLY A 138 -8.33 20.90 13.64
N THR A 139 -8.62 20.32 14.82
CA THR A 139 -9.07 21.08 15.98
C THR A 139 -7.95 21.80 16.72
N THR A 140 -6.78 21.17 16.88
CA THR A 140 -5.65 21.71 17.64
C THR A 140 -5.02 22.90 16.92
N ALA A 141 -4.85 22.80 15.60
CA ALA A 141 -4.31 23.89 14.78
C ALA A 141 -5.20 25.14 14.76
N ARG A 142 -6.48 25.02 15.16
CA ARG A 142 -7.39 26.17 15.32
C ARG A 142 -7.23 26.89 16.65
N MET A 143 -6.78 26.19 17.70
CA MET A 143 -6.69 26.73 19.06
C MET A 143 -5.37 27.45 19.33
N LEU A 144 -4.30 27.09 18.61
CA LEU A 144 -2.98 27.68 18.77
C LEU A 144 -2.63 28.49 17.52
N PRO A 145 -2.27 29.79 17.63
CA PRO A 145 -1.57 30.49 16.57
C PRO A 145 -0.16 29.91 16.48
N SER A 146 -0.01 28.78 15.80
CA SER A 146 1.23 28.01 15.74
C SER A 146 2.15 28.52 14.65
N GLY A 147 3.37 28.88 15.06
CA GLY A 147 4.48 29.13 14.16
C GLY A 147 4.83 27.94 13.28
N ASN A 148 5.18 28.27 12.04
CA ASN A 148 6.05 27.58 11.08
C ASN A 148 5.72 26.19 10.52
N ALA A 149 4.70 25.47 11.00
CA ALA A 149 4.25 24.24 10.33
C ALA A 149 2.78 24.34 9.94
N SER A 150 2.50 24.76 8.71
CA SER A 150 1.15 24.68 8.15
C SER A 150 0.71 23.22 8.06
N PRO A 151 -0.48 22.87 8.59
CA PRO A 151 -1.01 21.51 8.47
C PRO A 151 -1.18 21.11 7.00
N LEU A 152 -1.04 19.81 6.72
CA LEU A 152 -1.13 19.25 5.36
C LEU A 152 -2.56 19.28 4.76
N PHE A 153 -3.56 19.68 5.55
CA PHE A 153 -4.96 19.77 5.17
C PHE A 153 -5.59 21.02 5.79
N ASP A 154 -6.63 21.53 5.12
CA ASP A 154 -7.37 22.70 5.57
C ASP A 154 -8.13 22.38 6.86
N THR A 155 -7.73 23.01 7.96
CA THR A 155 -8.29 22.80 9.30
C THR A 155 -9.73 23.29 9.40
N ALA A 156 -10.10 24.33 8.64
CA ALA A 156 -11.47 24.83 8.57
C ALA A 156 -12.37 23.82 7.86
N MET A 157 -11.87 23.22 6.78
CA MET A 157 -12.56 22.14 6.07
C MET A 157 -12.81 20.96 7.00
N VAL A 158 -11.77 20.42 7.64
CA VAL A 158 -11.90 19.27 8.57
C VAL A 158 -12.88 19.57 9.70
N SER A 159 -12.83 20.79 10.26
CA SER A 159 -13.78 21.22 11.29
C SER A 159 -15.23 21.21 10.80
N SER A 160 -15.46 21.63 9.55
CA SER A 160 -16.81 21.69 8.94
C SER A 160 -17.42 20.33 8.62
N VAL A 161 -16.60 19.27 8.52
CA VAL A 161 -17.03 17.89 8.20
C VAL A 161 -16.76 16.89 9.33
N GLN A 162 -16.38 17.37 10.52
CA GLN A 162 -15.98 16.54 11.65
C GLN A 162 -17.08 15.52 12.03
N SER A 163 -18.35 15.93 11.94
CA SER A 163 -19.48 15.07 12.29
C SER A 163 -19.61 13.88 11.34
N GLU A 164 -19.35 14.10 10.07
CA GLU A 164 -19.36 13.13 8.98
C GLU A 164 -18.19 12.14 9.13
N ILE A 165 -17.00 12.66 9.43
CA ILE A 165 -15.82 11.81 9.70
C ILE A 165 -16.09 10.90 10.92
N ARG A 166 -16.65 11.43 12.01
CA ARG A 166 -17.03 10.61 13.19
C ARG A 166 -18.02 9.50 12.85
N ARG A 167 -18.98 9.76 11.94
CA ARG A 167 -19.91 8.72 11.47
C ARG A 167 -19.19 7.62 10.68
N VAL A 168 -18.19 7.96 9.87
CA VAL A 168 -17.35 6.96 9.17
C VAL A 168 -16.51 6.15 10.17
N ILE A 169 -15.88 6.81 11.15
CA ILE A 169 -15.15 6.15 12.23
C ILE A 169 -16.02 5.11 12.95
N ALA A 170 -17.26 5.48 13.30
CA ALA A 170 -18.20 4.58 13.96
C ALA A 170 -18.63 3.39 13.06
N ALA A 171 -18.73 3.59 11.74
CA ALA A 171 -19.13 2.56 10.79
C ALA A 171 -18.02 1.55 10.47
N LEU A 172 -16.75 1.96 10.47
CA LEU A 172 -15.61 1.12 10.09
C LEU A 172 -15.52 -0.23 10.87
N PRO A 173 -15.72 -0.29 12.20
CA PRO A 173 -15.73 -1.55 12.94
C PRO A 173 -16.85 -2.51 12.55
N MET A 174 -17.96 -2.02 11.98
CA MET A 174 -19.14 -2.82 11.61
C MET A 174 -19.07 -3.37 10.19
N ALA A 175 -18.24 -2.79 9.31
CA ALA A 175 -18.10 -3.20 7.91
C ALA A 175 -17.36 -4.55 7.76
N CYS A 176 -18.09 -5.66 7.92
CA CYS A 176 -17.54 -7.02 7.91
C CYS A 176 -17.61 -7.70 6.54
N SER A 177 -18.48 -7.24 5.63
CA SER A 177 -18.79 -7.91 4.35
C SER A 177 -18.19 -7.21 3.13
N HIS A 178 -18.16 -5.88 3.10
CA HIS A 178 -17.85 -5.11 1.90
C HIS A 178 -16.50 -4.40 1.98
N ALA A 179 -15.52 -4.90 1.22
CA ALA A 179 -14.19 -4.29 1.16
C ALA A 179 -14.21 -2.96 0.42
N ARG A 180 -15.17 -2.78 -0.48
CA ARG A 180 -15.40 -1.53 -1.23
C ARG A 180 -15.54 -0.28 -0.35
N GLY A 181 -16.35 -0.34 0.72
CA GLY A 181 -16.52 0.80 1.63
C GLY A 181 -15.22 1.14 2.37
N VAL A 182 -14.49 0.12 2.83
CA VAL A 182 -13.19 0.30 3.51
C VAL A 182 -12.13 0.82 2.52
N ALA A 183 -12.14 0.34 1.28
CA ALA A 183 -11.25 0.84 0.23
C ALA A 183 -11.51 2.32 -0.09
N ARG A 184 -12.78 2.74 -0.14
CA ARG A 184 -13.14 4.15 -0.36
C ARG A 184 -12.67 5.02 0.80
N ALA A 185 -12.87 4.55 2.04
CA ALA A 185 -12.37 5.23 3.23
C ALA A 185 -10.82 5.36 3.22
N GLU A 186 -10.11 4.30 2.85
CA GLU A 186 -8.65 4.33 2.70
C GLU A 186 -8.21 5.32 1.61
N ARG A 187 -8.91 5.37 0.48
CA ARG A 187 -8.60 6.29 -0.62
C ARG A 187 -8.77 7.75 -0.21
N VAL A 188 -9.83 8.09 0.53
CA VAL A 188 -10.03 9.47 1.04
C VAL A 188 -8.85 9.94 1.89
N LEU A 189 -8.17 9.04 2.62
CA LEU A 189 -7.02 9.39 3.47
C LEU A 189 -5.67 9.39 2.74
N THR A 190 -5.54 8.68 1.62
CA THR A 190 -4.23 8.38 1.01
C THR A 190 -4.06 8.92 -0.39
N ASP A 191 -5.15 9.20 -1.11
CA ASP A 191 -5.09 9.77 -2.45
C ASP A 191 -4.77 11.27 -2.35
N ALA A 192 -3.67 11.70 -2.96
CA ALA A 192 -3.29 13.11 -3.00
C ALA A 192 -4.35 13.98 -3.70
N ARG A 193 -5.22 13.37 -4.51
CA ARG A 193 -6.36 14.04 -5.17
C ARG A 193 -7.64 13.98 -4.34
N SER A 194 -7.57 13.48 -3.12
CA SER A 194 -8.72 13.42 -2.22
C SER A 194 -9.25 14.83 -1.93
N PRO A 195 -10.59 15.01 -1.84
CA PRO A 195 -11.19 16.26 -1.39
C PRO A 195 -10.70 16.72 -0.02
N LEU A 196 -10.11 15.83 0.78
CA LEU A 196 -9.46 16.16 2.04
C LEU A 196 -8.33 17.19 1.89
N HIS A 197 -7.69 17.25 0.72
CA HIS A 197 -6.66 18.23 0.37
C HIS A 197 -7.18 19.35 -0.54
N GLY A 198 -8.49 19.36 -0.84
CA GLY A 198 -9.14 20.35 -1.68
C GLY A 198 -9.52 21.63 -0.92
N HIS A 199 -10.37 22.44 -1.53
CA HIS A 199 -10.93 23.66 -0.91
C HIS A 199 -12.47 23.61 -0.78
N ASP A 200 -13.12 22.55 -1.28
CA ASP A 200 -14.58 22.43 -1.28
C ASP A 200 -15.07 21.42 -0.21
N PRO A 201 -15.69 21.90 0.89
CA PRO A 201 -16.18 21.04 1.95
C PRO A 201 -17.38 20.18 1.52
N GLU A 202 -18.18 20.59 0.54
CA GLU A 202 -19.36 19.81 0.12
C GLU A 202 -18.95 18.55 -0.63
N VAL A 203 -17.90 18.63 -1.45
CA VAL A 203 -17.35 17.46 -2.14
C VAL A 203 -16.84 16.43 -1.12
N LEU A 204 -16.16 16.89 -0.07
CA LEU A 204 -15.70 16.01 1.01
C LEU A 204 -16.89 15.39 1.78
N ARG A 205 -17.94 16.16 2.09
CA ARG A 205 -19.15 15.60 2.73
C ARG A 205 -19.81 14.54 1.85
N GLN A 206 -19.94 14.80 0.55
CA GLN A 206 -20.54 13.85 -0.39
C GLN A 206 -19.74 12.54 -0.45
N GLU A 207 -18.40 12.64 -0.49
CA GLU A 207 -17.52 11.47 -0.46
C GLU A 207 -17.65 10.69 0.86
N LEU A 208 -17.65 11.36 2.01
CA LEU A 208 -17.83 10.69 3.31
C LEU A 208 -19.23 10.04 3.45
N CYS A 209 -20.26 10.68 2.91
CA CYS A 209 -21.60 10.09 2.83
C CYS A 209 -21.62 8.83 1.96
N SER A 210 -20.95 8.87 0.80
CA SER A 210 -20.79 7.71 -0.10
C SER A 210 -20.03 6.57 0.58
N VAL A 211 -18.92 6.88 1.27
CA VAL A 211 -18.17 5.91 2.09
C VAL A 211 -19.09 5.25 3.10
N ARG A 212 -19.86 6.04 3.86
CA ARG A 212 -20.77 5.51 4.88
C ARG A 212 -21.84 4.60 4.28
N ALA A 213 -22.43 4.98 3.15
CA ALA A 213 -23.42 4.16 2.46
C ALA A 213 -22.82 2.82 2.03
N LEU A 214 -21.58 2.81 1.51
CA LEU A 214 -20.86 1.60 1.12
C LEU A 214 -20.43 0.73 2.31
N LEU A 215 -20.23 1.32 3.50
CA LEU A 215 -19.93 0.57 4.73
C LEU A 215 -21.20 -0.06 5.34
N ALA A 216 -22.38 0.48 5.03
CA ALA A 216 -23.67 0.02 5.53
C ALA A 216 -24.39 -0.97 4.59
N ALA A 217 -24.03 -0.97 3.30
CA ALA A 217 -24.42 -2.00 2.34
C ALA A 217 -23.91 -3.38 2.78
#